data_AF-A0A6J7CWV7-F1
#
_entry.id   AF-A0A6J7CWV7-F1
#
_cell.length_a   1.000
_cell.length_b   1.000
_cell.length_c   1.000
_cell.angle_alpha   90.00
_cell.angle_beta   90.00
_cell.angle_gamma   90.00
#
_symmetry.space_group_name_H-M   'P 1'
#
loop_
_entity.id
_entity.type
_entity.pdbx_description
1 polymer ?
#
loop_
_entity_poly.entity_id
_entity_poly.type
_entity_poly.pdbx_seq_one_letter_code
_entity_poly.pdbx_strand_id
1 'polypeptide(L)'
;MPNLLKLSIAACTVLLLSGCSISPDSTNSTPASPEASEEAIVELTQEQITELITSLPEGKTLEALKAHYIAIDEAAKQLEPFEIEYTLGPTADPARVEKVVNQFSEKLKMYQFLGLESLNQDWVLASEKDYQWWVDFRSAQDPSFPVEMWNEEKNELGHCRLRADIFCGAGNTLNGKNYQNNVVGTAFTNRGIDYVSRHEAAHFYQAVFGYGGRCWMAEGQATFFETYLESSSRYRDEIISELRASKTGVAKLSESELLGLLTSDQICQGDSNIAYNLGMLGYEYLYMNFSFLDVHNLQVLSSTEGWDEAVSKVLGIEASELNAALAAYIFAETR
;
A
#
# COMPACT_ATOMS: atom_id res chain seq x y z
N MET A 1 -17.34 20.86 -18.22
CA MET A 1 -17.04 19.42 -18.39
C MET A 1 -15.94 19.11 -17.38
N PRO A 2 -16.19 18.34 -16.32
CA PRO A 2 -15.15 18.06 -15.35
C PRO A 2 -14.17 17.04 -15.96
N ASN A 3 -12.88 17.37 -15.91
CA ASN A 3 -11.81 16.46 -16.25
C ASN A 3 -11.79 15.35 -15.20
N LEU A 4 -12.21 14.15 -15.59
CA LEU A 4 -11.93 12.92 -14.85
C LEU A 4 -10.40 12.73 -14.85
N LEU A 5 -9.77 12.99 -13.71
CA LEU A 5 -8.39 12.54 -13.46
C LEU A 5 -8.40 11.02 -13.62
N LYS A 6 -7.71 10.52 -14.66
CA LYS A 6 -7.34 9.10 -14.74
C LYS A 6 -6.28 8.88 -13.66
N LEU A 7 -6.70 8.47 -12.47
CA LEU A 7 -5.78 7.93 -11.47
C LEU A 7 -5.37 6.55 -11.98
N SER A 8 -4.25 6.48 -12.70
CA SER A 8 -3.58 5.21 -12.96
C SER A 8 -2.90 4.83 -11.65
N ILE A 9 -3.49 3.91 -10.89
CA ILE A 9 -2.82 3.25 -9.77
C ILE A 9 -1.62 2.53 -10.39
N ALA A 10 -0.42 3.06 -10.16
CA ALA A 10 0.81 2.44 -10.60
C ALA A 10 1.22 1.44 -9.53
N ALA A 11 1.95 0.39 -9.90
CA ALA A 11 2.52 -0.56 -8.95
C ALA A 11 4.05 -0.65 -9.14
N CYS A 12 4.66 -1.28 -8.15
CA CYS A 12 6.09 -1.38 -7.92
C CYS A 12 6.94 -1.88 -9.11
N THR A 13 8.08 -1.23 -9.37
CA THR A 13 9.18 -1.79 -10.17
C THR A 13 10.03 -2.70 -9.27
N VAL A 14 10.01 -4.02 -9.51
CA VAL A 14 10.94 -4.95 -8.85
C VAL A 14 12.35 -4.71 -9.38
N LEU A 15 13.20 -4.03 -8.61
CA LEU A 15 14.64 -3.94 -8.86
C LEU A 15 15.31 -5.28 -8.52
N LEU A 16 15.91 -5.90 -9.53
CA LEU A 16 16.66 -7.14 -9.42
C LEU A 16 18.00 -6.90 -8.72
N LEU A 17 18.18 -7.40 -7.50
CA LEU A 17 19.50 -7.67 -6.94
C LEU A 17 19.83 -9.16 -7.04
N SER A 18 20.98 -9.43 -7.65
CA SER A 18 21.54 -10.75 -7.93
C SER A 18 22.61 -11.13 -6.92
N GLY A 19 22.51 -12.34 -6.38
CA GLY A 19 23.64 -13.23 -6.11
C GLY A 19 24.31 -13.13 -4.73
N CYS A 20 24.13 -14.18 -3.92
CA CYS A 20 25.27 -14.86 -3.30
C CYS A 20 24.88 -16.28 -2.86
N SER A 21 25.63 -17.26 -3.39
CA SER A 21 25.53 -18.68 -3.08
C SER A 21 26.30 -19.01 -1.81
N ILE A 22 25.74 -19.84 -0.92
CA ILE A 22 26.50 -20.53 0.12
C ILE A 22 26.08 -22.01 0.12
N SER A 23 27.08 -22.88 -0.05
CA SER A 23 26.99 -24.34 -0.01
C SER A 23 26.89 -24.86 1.44
N PRO A 24 26.40 -26.09 1.67
CA PRO A 24 26.02 -26.57 2.99
C PRO A 24 27.23 -27.11 3.74
N ASP A 25 27.23 -26.95 5.06
CA ASP A 25 28.01 -27.84 5.92
C ASP A 25 27.19 -28.30 7.11
N SER A 26 27.28 -29.61 7.32
CA SER A 26 26.53 -30.39 8.30
C SER A 26 27.05 -30.17 9.72
N THR A 27 26.19 -30.26 10.72
CA THR A 27 26.39 -31.17 11.86
C THR A 27 25.12 -31.26 12.71
N ASN A 28 24.63 -32.50 12.83
CA ASN A 28 23.62 -32.94 13.79
C ASN A 28 24.11 -32.71 15.22
N SER A 29 23.29 -32.05 16.03
CA SER A 29 23.10 -32.45 17.43
C SER A 29 21.74 -31.94 17.89
N THR A 30 20.87 -32.87 18.30
CA THR A 30 19.54 -32.60 18.85
C THR A 30 19.68 -32.34 20.35
N PRO A 31 19.38 -31.13 20.86
CA PRO A 31 19.13 -30.95 22.29
C PRO A 31 17.64 -31.22 22.55
N ALA A 32 17.37 -31.79 23.72
CA ALA A 32 16.04 -32.11 24.20
C ALA A 32 15.09 -30.90 24.12
N SER A 33 13.87 -31.17 23.64
CA SER A 33 12.76 -30.23 23.58
C SER A 33 12.47 -29.68 24.99
N PRO A 34 12.54 -28.36 25.21
CA PRO A 34 11.79 -27.76 26.30
C PRO A 34 10.31 -27.94 25.96
N GLU A 35 9.50 -28.39 26.90
CA GLU A 35 8.05 -28.24 26.82
C GLU A 35 7.78 -26.74 26.63
N ALA A 36 7.28 -26.39 25.45
CA ALA A 36 6.80 -25.04 25.19
C ALA A 36 5.61 -24.82 26.13
N SER A 37 5.81 -23.98 27.15
CA SER A 37 4.69 -23.36 27.83
C SER A 37 3.90 -22.61 26.76
N GLU A 38 2.66 -23.03 26.50
CA GLU A 38 1.69 -22.20 25.78
C GLU A 38 1.61 -20.87 26.56
N GLU A 39 2.33 -19.86 26.09
CA GLU A 39 2.05 -18.48 26.48
C GLU A 39 0.61 -18.23 26.03
N ALA A 40 -0.28 -18.10 27.01
CA ALA A 40 -1.67 -17.75 26.73
C ALA A 40 -1.66 -16.45 25.92
N ILE A 41 -2.11 -16.53 24.67
CA ILE A 41 -2.30 -15.36 23.81
C ILE A 41 -3.34 -14.50 24.51
N VAL A 42 -2.90 -13.38 25.08
CA VAL A 42 -3.80 -12.41 25.71
C VAL A 42 -4.49 -11.66 24.60
N GLU A 43 -5.74 -12.02 24.31
CA GLU A 43 -6.60 -11.30 23.37
C GLU A 43 -6.86 -9.88 23.90
N LEU A 44 -6.61 -8.87 23.07
CA LEU A 44 -6.85 -7.48 23.46
C LEU A 44 -8.36 -7.19 23.56
N THR A 45 -8.75 -6.46 24.59
CA THR A 45 -10.13 -5.97 24.72
C THR A 45 -10.42 -4.88 23.69
N GLN A 46 -11.71 -4.64 23.43
CA GLN A 46 -12.13 -3.54 22.54
C GLN A 46 -11.62 -2.18 23.02
N GLU A 47 -11.55 -1.96 24.34
CA GLU A 47 -11.02 -0.73 24.93
C GLU A 47 -9.52 -0.57 24.62
N GLN A 48 -8.74 -1.66 24.72
CA GLN A 48 -7.32 -1.66 24.39
C GLN A 48 -7.08 -1.43 22.90
N ILE A 49 -7.91 -2.00 22.03
CA ILE A 49 -7.86 -1.75 20.58
C ILE A 49 -8.15 -0.27 20.29
N THR A 50 -9.20 0.29 20.91
CA THR A 50 -9.55 1.70 20.73
C THR A 50 -8.43 2.61 21.22
N GLU A 51 -7.85 2.35 22.39
CA GLU A 51 -6.68 3.08 22.89
C GLU A 51 -5.49 2.98 21.92
N LEU A 52 -5.24 1.78 21.37
CA LEU A 52 -4.14 1.56 20.44
C LEU A 52 -4.29 2.38 19.15
N ILE A 53 -5.47 2.44 18.54
CA ILE A 53 -5.67 3.17 17.27
C ILE A 53 -5.92 4.68 17.45
N THR A 54 -6.18 5.14 18.68
CA THR A 54 -6.39 6.57 19.01
C THR A 54 -5.20 7.22 19.72
N SER A 55 -4.22 6.44 20.15
CA SER A 55 -2.99 6.95 20.75
C SER A 55 -1.97 7.39 19.68
N LEU A 56 -0.95 8.14 20.13
CA LEU A 56 0.18 8.57 19.32
C LEU A 56 1.43 7.78 19.72
N PRO A 57 2.40 7.62 18.80
CA PRO A 57 3.70 7.07 19.16
C PRO A 57 4.40 7.91 20.24
N GLU A 58 4.89 7.24 21.29
CA GLU A 58 5.51 7.90 22.44
C GLU A 58 6.77 8.68 22.02
N GLY A 59 6.87 9.95 22.42
CA GLY A 59 8.04 10.79 22.11
C GLY A 59 8.19 11.20 20.64
N LYS A 60 7.27 10.77 19.75
CA LYS A 60 7.23 11.16 18.33
C LYS A 60 8.57 10.94 17.60
N THR A 61 9.24 9.83 17.87
CA THR A 61 10.45 9.41 17.14
C THR A 61 10.11 8.39 16.06
N LEU A 62 11.01 8.17 15.10
CA LEU A 62 10.82 7.16 14.05
C LEU A 62 10.77 5.74 14.63
N GLU A 63 11.55 5.47 15.68
CA GLU A 63 11.55 4.17 16.37
C GLU A 63 10.21 3.93 17.07
N ALA A 64 9.69 4.94 17.76
CA ALA A 64 8.39 4.86 18.43
C ALA A 64 7.24 4.75 17.42
N LEU A 65 7.32 5.47 16.30
CA LEU A 65 6.37 5.34 15.18
C LEU A 65 6.35 3.91 14.66
N LYS A 66 7.52 3.35 14.35
CA LYS A 66 7.63 1.97 13.87
C LYS A 66 7.08 0.97 14.90
N ALA A 67 7.46 1.11 16.16
CA ALA A 67 6.99 0.23 17.23
C ALA A 67 5.46 0.29 17.39
N HIS A 68 4.87 1.49 17.27
CA HIS A 68 3.43 1.69 17.38
C HIS A 68 2.67 0.98 16.26
N TYR A 69 3.10 1.12 15.00
CA TYR A 69 2.42 0.45 13.88
C TYR A 69 2.67 -1.06 13.86
N ILE A 70 3.82 -1.53 14.32
CA ILE A 70 4.03 -2.97 14.58
C ILE A 70 3.03 -3.45 15.63
N ALA A 71 2.81 -2.71 16.72
CA ALA A 71 1.84 -3.10 17.74
C ALA A 71 0.41 -3.18 17.19
N ILE A 72 0.00 -2.26 16.32
CA ILE A 72 -1.29 -2.31 15.60
C ILE A 72 -1.37 -3.57 14.73
N ASP A 73 -0.32 -3.86 13.94
CA ASP A 73 -0.31 -5.02 13.05
C ASP A 73 -0.31 -6.35 13.83
N GLU A 74 0.47 -6.45 14.91
CA GLU A 74 0.47 -7.62 15.80
C GLU A 74 -0.88 -7.81 16.49
N ALA A 75 -1.50 -6.73 16.98
CA ALA A 75 -2.84 -6.77 17.54
C ALA A 75 -3.85 -7.31 16.52
N ALA A 76 -3.74 -6.92 15.25
CA ALA A 76 -4.64 -7.36 14.20
C ALA A 76 -4.52 -8.86 13.89
N LYS A 77 -3.41 -9.52 14.22
CA LYS A 77 -3.23 -10.97 13.96
C LYS A 77 -4.21 -11.83 14.74
N GLN A 78 -4.74 -11.34 15.86
CA GLN A 78 -5.76 -12.05 16.66
C GLN A 78 -7.14 -12.08 15.99
N LEU A 79 -7.40 -11.23 15.00
CA LEU A 79 -8.67 -11.18 14.30
C LEU A 79 -8.83 -12.40 13.38
N GLU A 80 -10.06 -12.65 12.94
CA GLU A 80 -10.28 -13.60 11.86
C GLU A 80 -9.69 -13.06 10.54
N PRO A 81 -9.15 -13.94 9.67
CA PRO A 81 -8.70 -13.55 8.35
C PRO A 81 -9.81 -12.86 7.56
N PHE A 82 -9.43 -11.85 6.78
CA PHE A 82 -10.38 -11.11 5.97
C PHE A 82 -10.83 -11.95 4.77
N GLU A 83 -12.13 -12.20 4.62
CA GLU A 83 -12.63 -12.96 3.47
C GLU A 83 -12.55 -12.12 2.18
N ILE A 84 -11.85 -12.65 1.18
CA ILE A 84 -11.67 -11.98 -0.12
C ILE A 84 -12.29 -12.82 -1.23
N GLU A 85 -13.28 -12.26 -1.92
CA GLU A 85 -13.82 -12.84 -3.15
C GLU A 85 -12.89 -12.58 -4.34
N TYR A 86 -12.68 -13.59 -5.17
CA TYR A 86 -11.87 -13.48 -6.39
C TYR A 86 -12.35 -14.42 -7.49
N THR A 87 -12.05 -14.07 -8.73
CA THR A 87 -12.25 -14.94 -9.91
C THR A 87 -10.91 -15.45 -10.42
N LEU A 88 -10.85 -16.76 -10.69
CA LEU A 88 -9.63 -17.43 -11.13
C LEU A 88 -9.63 -17.71 -12.64
N GLY A 89 -8.51 -17.39 -13.29
CA GLY A 89 -8.24 -17.78 -14.67
C GLY A 89 -8.02 -19.28 -14.84
N PRO A 90 -8.30 -19.85 -16.03
CA PRO A 90 -8.36 -21.29 -16.22
C PRO A 90 -7.00 -21.98 -16.08
N THR A 91 -5.88 -21.26 -16.24
CA THR A 91 -4.53 -21.83 -16.10
C THR A 91 -3.77 -21.32 -14.87
N ALA A 92 -4.40 -20.48 -14.05
CA ALA A 92 -3.85 -20.06 -12.77
C ALA A 92 -3.80 -21.26 -11.79
N ASP A 93 -2.69 -21.41 -11.07
CA ASP A 93 -2.51 -22.48 -10.09
C ASP A 93 -3.26 -22.14 -8.79
N PRO A 94 -4.32 -22.89 -8.41
CA PRO A 94 -5.12 -22.58 -7.23
C PRO A 94 -4.29 -22.51 -5.94
N ALA A 95 -3.29 -23.39 -5.77
CA ALA A 95 -2.50 -23.43 -4.55
C ALA A 95 -1.52 -22.25 -4.43
N ARG A 96 -1.09 -21.68 -5.56
CA ARG A 96 -0.29 -20.44 -5.57
C ARG A 96 -1.17 -19.22 -5.35
N VAL A 97 -2.34 -19.18 -5.99
CA VAL A 97 -3.30 -18.09 -5.80
C VAL A 97 -3.77 -18.04 -4.36
N GLU A 98 -4.10 -19.17 -3.74
CA GLU A 98 -4.51 -19.24 -2.34
C GLU A 98 -3.44 -18.64 -1.40
N LYS A 99 -2.15 -18.90 -1.65
CA LYS A 99 -1.07 -18.27 -0.88
C LYS A 99 -1.04 -16.75 -1.03
N VAL A 100 -1.25 -16.24 -2.24
CA VAL A 100 -1.33 -14.79 -2.50
C VAL A 100 -2.54 -14.19 -1.79
N VAL A 101 -3.71 -14.79 -1.94
CA VAL A 101 -4.96 -14.32 -1.31
C VAL A 101 -4.83 -14.33 0.21
N ASN A 102 -4.26 -15.39 0.80
CA ASN A 102 -4.05 -15.47 2.23
C ASN A 102 -3.10 -14.37 2.73
N GLN A 103 -2.06 -14.01 1.97
CA GLN A 103 -1.20 -12.88 2.32
C GLN A 103 -1.99 -11.58 2.35
N PHE A 104 -2.76 -11.27 1.31
CA PHE A 104 -3.61 -10.07 1.29
C PHE A 104 -4.62 -10.06 2.44
N SER A 105 -5.27 -11.20 2.70
CA SER A 105 -6.22 -11.39 3.80
C SER A 105 -5.59 -11.05 5.15
N GLU A 106 -4.37 -11.55 5.42
CA GLU A 106 -3.66 -11.24 6.67
C GLU A 106 -3.30 -9.76 6.79
N LYS A 107 -2.82 -9.14 5.70
CA LYS A 107 -2.44 -7.70 5.71
C LYS A 107 -3.64 -6.77 5.87
N LEU A 108 -4.85 -7.21 5.47
CA LEU A 108 -6.07 -6.42 5.61
C LEU A 108 -6.61 -6.36 7.05
N LYS A 109 -6.18 -7.26 7.94
CA LYS A 109 -6.74 -7.39 9.30
C LYS A 109 -6.63 -6.08 10.10
N MET A 110 -5.53 -5.33 9.94
CA MET A 110 -5.37 -4.07 10.67
C MET A 110 -6.44 -3.02 10.34
N TYR A 111 -7.01 -3.06 9.13
CA TYR A 111 -8.06 -2.12 8.73
C TYR A 111 -9.45 -2.51 9.26
N GLN A 112 -9.63 -3.72 9.79
CA GLN A 112 -10.86 -4.10 10.49
C GLN A 112 -11.06 -3.24 11.75
N PHE A 113 -9.97 -2.80 12.41
CA PHE A 113 -10.06 -1.83 13.52
C PHE A 113 -10.64 -0.48 13.11
N LEU A 114 -10.58 -0.14 11.82
CA LEU A 114 -11.16 1.06 11.22
C LEU A 114 -12.54 0.80 10.61
N GLY A 115 -13.14 -0.38 10.85
CA GLY A 115 -14.46 -0.74 10.35
C GLY A 115 -14.49 -1.35 8.95
N LEU A 116 -13.35 -1.85 8.43
CA LEU A 116 -13.36 -2.62 7.19
C LEU A 116 -14.12 -3.95 7.38
N GLU A 117 -15.28 -4.10 6.75
CA GLU A 117 -16.12 -5.30 6.83
C GLU A 117 -16.21 -6.08 5.51
N SER A 118 -16.06 -5.39 4.38
CA SER A 118 -16.08 -6.00 3.04
C SER A 118 -15.22 -5.19 2.07
N LEU A 119 -14.81 -5.81 0.96
CA LEU A 119 -14.07 -5.13 -0.09
C LEU A 119 -15.00 -4.68 -1.22
N ASN A 120 -14.71 -3.52 -1.79
CA ASN A 120 -15.34 -3.03 -3.02
C ASN A 120 -14.38 -3.23 -4.20
N GLN A 121 -14.05 -4.49 -4.49
CA GLN A 121 -13.03 -4.85 -5.46
C GLN A 121 -13.41 -6.10 -6.26
N ASP A 122 -13.51 -5.99 -7.59
CA ASP A 122 -13.61 -7.13 -8.49
C ASP A 122 -12.20 -7.64 -8.82
N TRP A 123 -11.73 -8.61 -8.03
CA TRP A 123 -10.39 -9.16 -8.14
C TRP A 123 -10.34 -10.38 -9.05
N VAL A 124 -9.59 -10.26 -10.15
CA VAL A 124 -9.29 -11.36 -11.06
C VAL A 124 -7.83 -11.77 -10.91
N LEU A 125 -7.61 -13.06 -10.69
CA LEU A 125 -6.31 -13.69 -10.58
C LEU A 125 -6.13 -14.65 -11.75
N ALA A 126 -5.17 -14.36 -12.62
CA ALA A 126 -4.89 -15.10 -13.84
C ALA A 126 -3.44 -15.61 -13.85
N SER A 127 -3.08 -16.50 -14.78
CA SER A 127 -1.68 -16.79 -15.10
C SER A 127 -1.21 -15.98 -16.31
N GLU A 128 0.09 -15.94 -16.57
CA GLU A 128 0.63 -15.28 -17.77
C GLU A 128 0.16 -15.91 -19.10
N LYS A 129 -0.56 -17.03 -19.05
CA LYS A 129 -1.10 -17.76 -20.21
C LYS A 129 -2.58 -17.49 -20.47
N ASP A 130 -3.23 -16.73 -19.59
CA ASP A 130 -4.69 -16.53 -19.61
C ASP A 130 -5.14 -15.28 -20.38
N TYR A 131 -4.28 -14.63 -21.17
CA TYR A 131 -4.57 -13.36 -21.84
C TYR A 131 -5.92 -13.36 -22.58
N GLN A 132 -6.13 -14.30 -23.51
CA GLN A 132 -7.37 -14.32 -24.30
C GLN A 132 -8.61 -14.56 -23.42
N TRP A 133 -8.52 -15.46 -22.45
CA TRP A 133 -9.61 -15.69 -21.49
C TRP A 133 -9.92 -14.41 -20.70
N TRP A 134 -8.88 -13.70 -20.25
CA TRP A 134 -9.03 -12.47 -19.46
C TRP A 134 -9.69 -11.36 -20.29
N VAL A 135 -9.28 -11.18 -21.56
CA VAL A 135 -9.91 -10.24 -22.49
C VAL A 135 -11.38 -10.56 -22.67
N ASP A 136 -11.71 -11.82 -22.95
CA ASP A 136 -13.09 -12.27 -23.15
C ASP A 136 -13.93 -12.08 -21.89
N PHE A 137 -13.38 -12.43 -20.72
CA PHE A 137 -14.02 -12.30 -19.42
C PHE A 137 -14.33 -10.83 -19.09
N ARG A 138 -13.33 -9.94 -19.18
CA ARG A 138 -13.50 -8.51 -18.87
C ARG A 138 -14.41 -7.81 -19.87
N SER A 139 -14.29 -8.12 -21.16
CA SER A 139 -15.17 -7.57 -22.19
C SER A 139 -16.63 -8.01 -22.02
N ALA A 140 -16.86 -9.23 -21.53
CA ALA A 140 -18.19 -9.74 -21.23
C ALA A 140 -18.80 -9.10 -19.96
N GLN A 141 -17.98 -8.80 -18.95
CA GLN A 141 -18.42 -8.09 -17.74
C GLN A 141 -18.76 -6.62 -18.04
N ASP A 142 -17.89 -5.92 -18.76
CA ASP A 142 -18.07 -4.52 -19.14
C ASP A 142 -17.41 -4.26 -20.50
N PRO A 143 -18.20 -4.02 -21.58
CA PRO A 143 -17.66 -3.73 -22.91
C PRO A 143 -16.79 -2.47 -23.00
N SER A 144 -16.82 -1.60 -21.97
CA SER A 144 -15.97 -0.40 -21.88
C SER A 144 -14.67 -0.64 -21.11
N PHE A 145 -14.45 -1.86 -20.60
CA PHE A 145 -13.24 -2.21 -19.87
C PHE A 145 -11.99 -2.05 -20.76
N PRO A 146 -10.93 -1.36 -20.30
CA PRO A 146 -9.72 -1.12 -21.07
C PRO A 146 -8.85 -2.37 -21.11
N VAL A 147 -9.18 -3.31 -21.99
CA VAL A 147 -8.43 -4.55 -22.18
C VAL A 147 -6.99 -4.32 -22.63
N GLU A 148 -6.69 -3.15 -23.20
CA GLU A 148 -5.32 -2.73 -23.55
C GLU A 148 -4.39 -2.59 -22.34
N MET A 149 -4.93 -2.60 -21.12
CA MET A 149 -4.15 -2.68 -19.87
C MET A 149 -3.22 -3.90 -19.87
N TRP A 150 -3.64 -5.03 -20.44
CA TRP A 150 -2.76 -6.15 -20.72
C TRP A 150 -2.30 -6.08 -22.17
N ASN A 151 -1.05 -5.70 -22.37
CA ASN A 151 -0.40 -5.70 -23.66
C ASN A 151 0.27 -7.05 -23.93
N GLU A 152 -0.38 -7.92 -24.71
CA GLU A 152 0.16 -9.24 -25.06
C GLU A 152 1.48 -9.15 -25.84
N GLU A 153 1.60 -8.23 -26.80
CA GLU A 153 2.79 -8.10 -27.65
C GLU A 153 4.05 -7.77 -26.85
N LYS A 154 3.92 -6.92 -25.82
CA LYS A 154 5.01 -6.55 -24.91
C LYS A 154 5.13 -7.49 -23.72
N ASN A 155 4.13 -8.34 -23.53
CA ASN A 155 3.93 -9.15 -22.34
C ASN A 155 3.93 -8.28 -21.07
N GLU A 156 3.09 -7.25 -21.03
CA GLU A 156 2.99 -6.27 -19.96
C GLU A 156 1.55 -6.20 -19.44
N LEU A 157 1.38 -6.11 -18.11
CA LEU A 157 0.12 -5.74 -17.47
C LEU A 157 0.37 -4.43 -16.71
N GLY A 158 -0.30 -3.36 -17.14
CA GLY A 158 -0.01 -2.00 -16.66
C GLY A 158 1.44 -1.62 -16.99
N HIS A 159 2.26 -1.43 -15.96
CA HIS A 159 3.68 -1.07 -16.03
C HIS A 159 4.63 -2.25 -15.79
N CYS A 160 4.11 -3.45 -15.51
CA CYS A 160 4.92 -4.59 -15.12
C CYS A 160 4.99 -5.65 -16.23
N ARG A 161 6.21 -6.14 -16.49
CA ARG A 161 6.48 -7.16 -17.49
C ARG A 161 6.17 -8.55 -16.94
N LEU A 162 5.25 -9.24 -17.59
CA LEU A 162 4.80 -10.58 -17.24
C LEU A 162 5.88 -11.62 -17.53
N ARG A 163 6.04 -12.54 -16.59
CA ARG A 163 6.95 -13.70 -16.64
C ARG A 163 6.34 -14.81 -15.79
N ALA A 164 6.82 -16.04 -15.98
CA ALA A 164 6.36 -17.16 -15.17
C ALA A 164 6.72 -17.01 -13.67
N ASP A 165 7.72 -16.22 -13.29
CA ASP A 165 8.22 -16.10 -11.92
C ASP A 165 7.75 -14.84 -11.18
N ILE A 166 6.78 -14.09 -11.71
CA ILE A 166 6.35 -12.79 -11.18
C ILE A 166 4.95 -12.86 -10.57
N PHE A 167 4.69 -11.98 -9.61
CA PHE A 167 3.35 -11.52 -9.26
C PHE A 167 3.21 -10.08 -9.77
N CYS A 168 2.22 -9.83 -10.60
CA CYS A 168 2.04 -8.56 -11.30
C CYS A 168 0.59 -8.10 -11.17
N GLY A 169 0.34 -6.79 -11.12
CA GLY A 169 -1.00 -6.25 -10.88
C GLY A 169 -1.27 -4.95 -11.61
N ALA A 170 -2.53 -4.73 -11.96
CA ALA A 170 -3.03 -3.44 -12.42
C ALA A 170 -4.51 -3.25 -12.03
N GLY A 171 -4.79 -2.08 -11.49
CA GLY A 171 -6.12 -1.65 -11.05
C GLY A 171 -6.77 -0.67 -12.02
N ASN A 172 -8.11 -0.65 -12.04
CA ASN A 172 -8.90 0.38 -12.72
C ASN A 172 -10.19 0.67 -11.97
N THR A 173 -10.71 1.89 -12.07
CA THR A 173 -12.03 2.25 -11.57
C THR A 173 -12.90 2.71 -12.74
N LEU A 174 -13.98 1.98 -13.00
CA LEU A 174 -14.95 2.29 -14.06
C LEU A 174 -16.35 2.35 -13.45
N ASN A 175 -17.07 3.44 -13.71
CA ASN A 175 -18.46 3.61 -13.26
C ASN A 175 -18.66 3.37 -11.74
N GLY A 176 -17.67 3.76 -10.92
CA GLY A 176 -17.69 3.58 -9.47
C GLY A 176 -17.36 2.16 -8.97
N LYS A 177 -17.05 1.23 -9.87
CA LYS A 177 -16.59 -0.12 -9.53
C LYS A 177 -15.07 -0.22 -9.70
N ASN A 178 -14.40 -0.77 -8.69
CA ASN A 178 -12.97 -1.05 -8.76
C ASN A 178 -12.73 -2.45 -9.32
N TYR A 179 -11.77 -2.55 -10.23
CA TYR A 179 -11.33 -3.76 -10.89
C TYR A 179 -9.85 -3.95 -10.62
N GLN A 180 -9.47 -5.12 -10.11
CA GLN A 180 -8.09 -5.45 -9.82
C GLN A 180 -7.76 -6.69 -10.62
N ASN A 181 -6.66 -6.64 -11.37
CA ASN A 181 -6.22 -7.73 -12.22
C ASN A 181 -4.82 -8.08 -11.80
N ASN A 182 -4.61 -9.33 -11.42
CA ASN A 182 -3.29 -9.81 -11.07
C ASN A 182 -2.93 -11.06 -11.86
N VAL A 183 -1.68 -11.12 -12.28
CA VAL A 183 -1.07 -12.31 -12.87
C VAL A 183 -0.17 -12.96 -11.83
N VAL A 184 -0.49 -14.20 -11.47
CA VAL A 184 0.34 -15.09 -10.65
C VAL A 184 1.06 -16.04 -11.61
N GLY A 185 2.35 -15.80 -11.81
CA GLY A 185 3.13 -16.56 -12.77
C GLY A 185 3.17 -18.07 -12.49
N THR A 186 3.19 -18.91 -13.53
CA THR A 186 3.16 -20.38 -13.38
C THR A 186 4.38 -21.00 -12.68
N ALA A 187 5.45 -20.24 -12.49
CA ALA A 187 6.66 -20.58 -11.75
C ALA A 187 6.90 -19.65 -10.55
N PHE A 188 5.91 -18.86 -10.12
CA PHE A 188 6.03 -17.95 -9.00
C PHE A 188 6.36 -18.70 -7.69
N THR A 189 7.31 -18.15 -6.94
CA THR A 189 7.87 -18.75 -5.71
C THR A 189 7.60 -17.90 -4.47
N ASN A 190 6.59 -17.02 -4.49
CA ASN A 190 6.28 -16.06 -3.42
C ASN A 190 7.34 -14.96 -3.22
N ARG A 191 8.29 -14.80 -4.15
CA ARG A 191 9.31 -13.77 -4.03
C ARG A 191 8.67 -12.39 -3.99
N GLY A 192 8.91 -11.67 -2.89
CA GLY A 192 8.45 -10.29 -2.71
C GLY A 192 6.96 -10.14 -2.39
N ILE A 193 6.23 -11.24 -2.15
CA ILE A 193 4.79 -11.13 -1.89
C ILE A 193 4.47 -10.38 -0.60
N ASP A 194 5.34 -10.44 0.41
CA ASP A 194 5.08 -9.83 1.71
C ASP A 194 4.94 -8.30 1.59
N TYR A 195 5.92 -7.63 0.96
CA TYR A 195 5.84 -6.18 0.76
C TYR A 195 4.78 -5.77 -0.28
N VAL A 196 4.63 -6.53 -1.38
CA VAL A 196 3.60 -6.21 -2.39
C VAL A 196 2.21 -6.35 -1.78
N SER A 197 1.92 -7.42 -1.05
CA SER A 197 0.61 -7.60 -0.41
C SER A 197 0.35 -6.53 0.66
N ARG A 198 1.38 -6.06 1.39
CA ARG A 198 1.20 -4.94 2.33
C ARG A 198 0.84 -3.64 1.61
N HIS A 199 1.55 -3.30 0.54
CA HIS A 199 1.29 -2.10 -0.27
C HIS A 199 -0.12 -2.17 -0.89
N GLU A 200 -0.42 -3.25 -1.60
CA GLU A 200 -1.67 -3.39 -2.35
C GLU A 200 -2.89 -3.60 -1.42
N ALA A 201 -2.73 -4.20 -0.24
CA ALA A 201 -3.82 -4.28 0.76
C ALA A 201 -4.27 -2.88 1.22
N ALA A 202 -3.36 -1.91 1.28
CA ALA A 202 -3.74 -0.51 1.54
C ALA A 202 -4.66 0.03 0.43
N HIS A 203 -4.39 -0.30 -0.83
CA HIS A 203 -5.27 0.09 -1.94
C HIS A 203 -6.64 -0.61 -1.90
N PHE A 204 -6.71 -1.84 -1.41
CA PHE A 204 -7.99 -2.56 -1.20
C PHE A 204 -8.82 -1.88 -0.11
N TYR A 205 -8.17 -1.47 0.98
CA TYR A 205 -8.79 -0.65 2.02
C TYR A 205 -9.25 0.72 1.47
N GLN A 206 -8.41 1.41 0.70
CA GLN A 206 -8.73 2.70 0.06
C GLN A 206 -9.87 2.59 -0.97
N ALA A 207 -10.03 1.45 -1.64
CA ALA A 207 -11.13 1.21 -2.57
C ALA A 207 -12.51 1.23 -1.90
N VAL A 208 -12.55 0.97 -0.58
CA VAL A 208 -13.76 0.99 0.25
C VAL A 208 -13.98 2.37 0.86
N PHE A 209 -12.93 2.95 1.43
CA PHE A 209 -13.02 4.15 2.27
C PHE A 209 -12.66 5.46 1.55
N GLY A 210 -12.04 5.36 0.38
CA GLY A 210 -11.55 6.48 -0.41
C GLY A 210 -10.02 6.59 -0.40
N TYR A 211 -9.49 7.13 -1.51
CA TYR A 211 -8.06 7.25 -1.80
C TYR A 211 -7.42 8.54 -1.23
N GLY A 212 -8.21 9.41 -0.60
CA GLY A 212 -7.80 10.72 -0.09
C GLY A 212 -7.92 11.84 -1.13
N GLY A 213 -7.86 13.08 -0.64
CA GLY A 213 -8.03 14.29 -1.44
C GLY A 213 -6.74 14.91 -2.00
N ARG A 214 -5.60 14.21 -1.90
CA ARG A 214 -4.29 14.70 -2.36
C ARG A 214 -3.59 13.68 -3.26
N CYS A 215 -2.86 14.17 -4.24
CA CYS A 215 -2.24 13.34 -5.29
C CYS A 215 -1.25 12.29 -4.76
N TRP A 216 -0.69 12.48 -3.56
CA TRP A 216 0.28 11.59 -2.93
C TRP A 216 -0.35 10.63 -1.90
N MET A 217 -1.63 10.78 -1.56
CA MET A 217 -2.20 10.07 -0.40
C MET A 217 -2.31 8.57 -0.59
N ALA A 218 -2.85 8.12 -1.73
CA ALA A 218 -3.05 6.70 -2.00
C ALA A 218 -1.73 5.91 -1.94
N GLU A 219 -0.76 6.33 -2.76
CA GLU A 219 0.55 5.67 -2.88
C GLU A 219 1.44 5.91 -1.66
N GLY A 220 1.33 7.08 -1.04
CA GLY A 220 2.08 7.43 0.16
C GLY A 220 1.73 6.53 1.35
N GLN A 221 0.44 6.26 1.56
CA GLN A 221 0.01 5.39 2.65
C GLN A 221 0.47 3.94 2.44
N ALA A 222 0.28 3.44 1.23
CA ALA A 222 0.68 2.09 0.86
C ALA A 222 2.20 1.92 1.01
N THR A 223 2.97 2.91 0.58
CA THR A 223 4.43 2.96 0.75
C THR A 223 4.83 3.08 2.22
N PHE A 224 4.10 3.84 3.04
CA PHE A 224 4.36 3.91 4.48
C PHE A 224 4.24 2.53 5.13
N PHE A 225 3.13 1.82 4.88
CA PHE A 225 2.91 0.52 5.49
C PHE A 225 3.92 -0.53 4.98
N GLU A 226 4.26 -0.55 3.69
CA GLU A 226 5.30 -1.46 3.19
C GLU A 226 6.65 -1.18 3.88
N THR A 227 7.06 0.08 4.02
CA THR A 227 8.37 0.46 4.59
C THR A 227 8.46 0.18 6.09
N TYR A 228 7.39 0.42 6.84
CA TYR A 228 7.42 0.33 8.29
C TYR A 228 7.10 -1.07 8.82
N LEU A 229 6.31 -1.87 8.10
CA LEU A 229 5.84 -3.18 8.56
C LEU A 229 6.54 -4.36 7.88
N GLU A 230 7.24 -4.17 6.75
CA GLU A 230 7.84 -5.28 6.00
C GLU A 230 9.36 -5.17 5.93
N SER A 231 10.06 -6.20 6.41
CA SER A 231 11.53 -6.23 6.48
C SER A 231 12.23 -6.42 5.14
N SER A 232 11.48 -6.79 4.09
CA SER A 232 11.99 -7.06 2.74
C SER A 232 11.62 -5.97 1.72
N SER A 233 11.06 -4.85 2.17
CA SER A 233 10.66 -3.72 1.32
C SER A 233 11.75 -2.66 1.19
N ARG A 234 11.40 -1.52 0.57
CA ARG A 234 12.28 -0.35 0.44
C ARG A 234 12.52 0.29 1.79
N TYR A 235 13.79 0.56 2.10
CA TYR A 235 14.16 1.26 3.31
C TYR A 235 13.88 2.77 3.21
N ARG A 236 13.58 3.41 4.34
CA ARG A 236 13.36 4.86 4.42
C ARG A 236 14.49 5.67 3.76
N ASP A 237 15.74 5.29 3.98
CA ASP A 237 16.91 5.98 3.40
C ASP A 237 16.96 5.85 1.87
N GLU A 238 16.53 4.72 1.31
CA GLU A 238 16.42 4.53 -0.14
C GLU A 238 15.35 5.45 -0.71
N ILE A 239 14.18 5.55 -0.05
CA ILE A 239 13.09 6.44 -0.44
C ILE A 239 13.54 7.91 -0.43
N ILE A 240 14.26 8.33 0.61
CA ILE A 240 14.82 9.69 0.69
C ILE A 240 15.84 9.93 -0.42
N SER A 241 16.71 8.96 -0.69
CA SER A 241 17.69 9.03 -1.79
C SER A 241 17.00 9.20 -3.15
N GLU A 242 15.96 8.40 -3.42
CA GLU A 242 15.17 8.49 -4.64
C GLU A 242 14.42 9.84 -4.74
N LEU A 243 13.85 10.32 -3.62
CA LEU A 243 13.17 11.61 -3.58
C LEU A 243 14.13 12.77 -3.89
N ARG A 244 15.36 12.72 -3.39
CA ARG A 244 16.43 13.69 -3.70
C ARG A 244 16.84 13.64 -5.17
N ALA A 245 16.80 12.46 -5.79
CA ALA A 245 17.09 12.25 -7.20
C ALA A 245 15.89 12.46 -8.14
N SER A 246 14.69 12.71 -7.60
CA SER A 246 13.45 12.84 -8.37
C SER A 246 13.52 13.92 -9.46
N LYS A 247 12.76 13.73 -10.54
CA LYS A 247 12.72 14.70 -11.65
C LYS A 247 11.99 15.98 -11.25
N THR A 248 11.04 15.88 -10.33
CA THR A 248 10.39 17.02 -9.66
C THR A 248 11.43 17.90 -8.94
N GLY A 249 12.57 17.32 -8.56
CA GLY A 249 13.68 18.07 -7.99
C GLY A 249 13.36 18.60 -6.60
N VAL A 250 12.66 17.82 -5.76
CA VAL A 250 12.25 18.24 -4.40
C VAL A 250 13.43 18.77 -3.59
N ALA A 251 14.58 18.12 -3.66
CA ALA A 251 15.80 18.56 -2.98
C ALA A 251 16.36 19.93 -3.47
N LYS A 252 15.89 20.45 -4.61
CA LYS A 252 16.29 21.76 -5.16
C LYS A 252 15.31 22.87 -4.83
N LEU A 253 14.09 22.53 -4.40
CA LEU A 253 13.08 23.51 -4.02
C LEU A 253 13.46 24.17 -2.70
N SER A 254 13.15 25.45 -2.54
CA SER A 254 13.04 26.08 -1.23
C SER A 254 11.81 25.55 -0.48
N GLU A 255 11.76 25.76 0.83
CA GLU A 255 10.63 25.34 1.67
C GLU A 255 9.32 26.01 1.22
N SER A 256 9.37 27.28 0.80
CA SER A 256 8.18 28.00 0.34
C SER A 256 7.69 27.51 -1.04
N GLU A 257 8.60 27.11 -1.93
CA GLU A 257 8.23 26.49 -3.21
C GLU A 257 7.57 25.13 -2.99
N LEU A 258 8.12 24.32 -2.07
CA LEU A 258 7.52 23.04 -1.69
C LEU A 258 6.12 23.24 -1.08
N LEU A 259 5.96 24.19 -0.16
CA LEU A 259 4.66 24.57 0.39
C LEU A 259 3.67 24.99 -0.70
N GLY A 260 4.10 25.78 -1.68
CA GLY A 260 3.26 26.18 -2.81
C GLY A 260 2.77 24.99 -3.63
N LEU A 261 3.64 24.01 -3.89
CA LEU A 261 3.29 22.80 -4.65
C LEU A 261 2.37 21.86 -3.86
N LEU A 262 2.58 21.71 -2.55
CA LEU A 262 1.71 20.93 -1.67
C LEU A 262 0.32 21.57 -1.56
N THR A 263 0.26 22.89 -1.37
CA THR A 263 -1.00 23.63 -1.25
C THR A 263 -1.85 23.49 -2.51
N SER A 264 -1.22 23.64 -3.68
CA SER A 264 -1.88 23.55 -4.99
C SER A 264 -2.10 22.12 -5.51
N ASP A 265 -1.66 21.10 -4.76
CA ASP A 265 -1.66 19.68 -5.15
C ASP A 265 -0.92 19.38 -6.46
N GLN A 266 0.03 20.22 -6.84
CA GLN A 266 0.78 20.07 -8.10
C GLN A 266 2.09 19.31 -7.93
N ILE A 267 2.45 18.92 -6.71
CA ILE A 267 3.71 18.23 -6.41
C ILE A 267 3.88 16.90 -7.17
N CYS A 268 2.76 16.23 -7.51
CA CYS A 268 2.78 14.97 -8.24
C CYS A 268 2.87 15.09 -9.76
N GLN A 269 2.96 16.31 -10.30
CA GLN A 269 3.00 16.51 -11.74
C GLN A 269 4.40 16.22 -12.30
N GLY A 270 4.48 15.33 -13.30
CA GLY A 270 5.70 15.12 -14.10
C GLY A 270 6.65 14.02 -13.62
N ASP A 271 6.38 13.39 -12.48
CA ASP A 271 7.14 12.24 -11.97
C ASP A 271 6.18 11.21 -11.37
N SER A 272 6.13 10.00 -11.91
CA SER A 272 5.20 8.96 -11.43
C SER A 272 5.57 8.45 -10.04
N ASN A 273 6.83 8.56 -9.63
CA ASN A 273 7.31 7.96 -8.37
C ASN A 273 7.22 8.93 -7.19
N ILE A 274 6.96 10.21 -7.46
CA ILE A 274 6.95 11.23 -6.41
C ILE A 274 5.81 11.00 -5.41
N ALA A 275 4.66 10.50 -5.86
CA ALA A 275 3.51 10.22 -4.99
C ALA A 275 3.86 9.20 -3.90
N TYR A 276 4.63 8.15 -4.23
CA TYR A 276 5.11 7.13 -3.30
C TYR A 276 6.07 7.73 -2.28
N ASN A 277 7.16 8.34 -2.78
CA ASN A 277 8.29 8.69 -1.94
C ASN A 277 8.02 9.93 -1.08
N LEU A 278 7.38 10.95 -1.66
CA LEU A 278 6.94 12.12 -0.91
C LEU A 278 5.74 11.79 -0.02
N GLY A 279 4.81 10.97 -0.51
CA GLY A 279 3.65 10.57 0.25
C GLY A 279 4.01 9.74 1.48
N MET A 280 5.03 8.88 1.41
CA MET A 280 5.55 8.14 2.57
C MET A 280 5.98 9.09 3.69
N LEU A 281 6.77 10.13 3.37
CA LEU A 281 7.16 11.16 4.36
C LEU A 281 5.96 11.98 4.85
N GLY A 282 4.97 12.21 3.98
CA GLY A 282 3.70 12.84 4.37
C GLY A 282 2.95 12.02 5.42
N TYR A 283 2.80 10.71 5.21
CA TYR A 283 2.18 9.80 6.19
C TYR A 283 3.03 9.60 7.43
N GLU A 284 4.35 9.59 7.31
CA GLU A 284 5.26 9.57 8.43
C GLU A 284 4.98 10.76 9.37
N TYR A 285 4.91 11.97 8.82
CA TYR A 285 4.52 13.16 9.59
C TYR A 285 3.12 13.03 10.19
N LEU A 286 2.12 12.62 9.39
CA LEU A 286 0.74 12.48 9.84
C LEU A 286 0.64 11.52 11.02
N TYR A 287 1.21 10.32 10.89
CA TYR A 287 1.14 9.28 11.91
C TYR A 287 2.03 9.53 13.14
N MET A 288 3.00 10.45 13.05
CA MET A 288 3.69 10.97 14.24
C MET A 288 2.87 12.01 15.02
N ASN A 289 1.88 12.64 14.40
CA ASN A 289 1.19 13.79 14.98
C ASN A 289 -0.31 13.60 15.17
N PHE A 290 -0.90 12.62 14.50
CA PHE A 290 -2.31 12.27 14.51
C PHE A 290 -2.45 10.75 14.61
N SER A 291 -3.50 10.29 15.28
CA SER A 291 -3.69 8.86 15.53
C SER A 291 -4.02 8.10 14.25
N PHE A 292 -3.94 6.76 14.28
CA PHE A 292 -4.33 5.94 13.14
C PHE A 292 -5.78 6.22 12.72
N LEU A 293 -6.67 6.40 13.70
CA LEU A 293 -8.08 6.76 13.46
C LEU A 293 -8.24 8.16 12.88
N ASP A 294 -7.48 9.16 13.34
CA ASP A 294 -7.57 10.52 12.79
C ASP A 294 -7.14 10.58 11.33
N VAL A 295 -6.05 9.90 10.99
CA VAL A 295 -5.55 9.86 9.61
C VAL A 295 -6.49 9.07 8.70
N HIS A 296 -7.10 7.98 9.18
CA HIS A 296 -8.19 7.29 8.49
C HIS A 296 -9.35 8.25 8.20
N ASN A 297 -9.86 8.94 9.22
CA ASN A 297 -10.98 9.88 9.07
C ASN A 297 -10.65 11.02 8.11
N LEU A 298 -9.41 11.53 8.13
CA LEU A 298 -8.94 12.55 7.18
C LEU A 298 -8.97 12.02 5.75
N GLN A 299 -8.49 10.80 5.51
CA GLN A 299 -8.49 10.18 4.19
C GLN A 299 -9.92 9.96 3.68
N VAL A 300 -10.80 9.40 4.51
CA VAL A 300 -12.22 9.18 4.17
C VAL A 300 -12.88 10.50 3.80
N LEU A 301 -12.78 11.50 4.68
CA LEU A 301 -13.50 12.74 4.49
C LEU A 301 -12.93 13.54 3.31
N SER A 302 -11.61 13.57 3.13
CA SER A 302 -10.99 14.25 1.98
C SER A 302 -11.23 13.58 0.63
N SER A 303 -11.76 12.34 0.61
CA SER A 303 -12.18 11.67 -0.62
C SER A 303 -13.55 12.14 -1.12
N THR A 304 -14.33 12.79 -0.26
CA THR A 304 -15.71 13.22 -0.56
C THR A 304 -15.90 14.73 -0.42
N GLU A 305 -15.13 15.37 0.45
CA GLU A 305 -15.11 16.80 0.71
C GLU A 305 -13.80 17.45 0.26
N GLY A 306 -13.76 18.78 0.19
CA GLY A 306 -12.53 19.51 -0.08
C GLY A 306 -11.47 19.31 1.01
N TRP A 307 -10.19 19.24 0.64
CA TRP A 307 -9.09 19.03 1.59
C TRP A 307 -9.15 19.98 2.79
N ASP A 308 -9.37 21.27 2.54
CA ASP A 308 -9.34 22.27 3.60
C ASP A 308 -10.44 22.04 4.65
N GLU A 309 -11.62 21.63 4.18
CA GLU A 309 -12.75 21.27 5.01
C GLU A 309 -12.49 19.97 5.78
N ALA A 310 -11.90 18.97 5.14
CA ALA A 310 -11.56 17.71 5.77
C ALA A 310 -10.53 17.89 6.91
N VAL A 311 -9.47 18.67 6.67
CA VAL A 311 -8.44 18.99 7.67
C VAL A 311 -9.06 19.72 8.86
N SER A 312 -9.87 20.75 8.61
CA SER A 312 -10.51 21.52 9.68
C SER A 312 -11.44 20.65 10.53
N LYS A 313 -12.27 19.81 9.91
CA LYS A 313 -13.24 18.96 10.62
C LYS A 313 -12.59 17.82 11.41
N VAL A 314 -11.57 17.18 10.86
CA VAL A 314 -10.97 15.98 11.47
C VAL A 314 -9.86 16.33 12.44
N LEU A 315 -8.96 17.23 12.03
CA LEU A 315 -7.74 17.54 12.79
C LEU A 315 -7.89 18.79 13.66
N GLY A 316 -8.95 19.59 13.45
CA GLY A 316 -9.18 20.82 14.22
C GLY A 316 -8.17 21.92 13.97
N ILE A 317 -7.44 21.87 12.85
CA ILE A 317 -6.42 22.85 12.44
C ILE A 317 -6.73 23.40 11.05
N GLU A 318 -6.07 24.50 10.68
CA GLU A 318 -6.19 25.07 9.35
C GLU A 318 -5.36 24.26 8.33
N ALA A 319 -5.88 24.10 7.12
CA ALA A 319 -5.17 23.36 6.07
C ALA A 319 -3.83 23.97 5.68
N SER A 320 -3.72 25.31 5.75
CA SER A 320 -2.47 26.01 5.55
C SER A 320 -1.43 25.69 6.63
N GLU A 321 -1.86 25.44 7.86
CA GLU A 321 -0.97 25.03 8.96
C GLU A 321 -0.43 23.63 8.72
N LEU A 322 -1.31 22.67 8.38
CA LEU A 322 -0.90 21.31 8.04
C LEU A 322 0.05 21.29 6.83
N ASN A 323 -0.28 22.00 5.76
CA ASN A 323 0.56 22.05 4.56
C ASN A 323 1.94 22.66 4.86
N ALA A 324 2.01 23.68 5.71
CA ALA A 324 3.28 24.27 6.15
C ALA A 324 4.11 23.28 6.95
N ALA A 325 3.49 22.53 7.87
CA ALA A 325 4.18 21.55 8.68
C ALA A 325 4.68 20.34 7.84
N LEU A 326 3.87 19.86 6.90
CA LEU A 326 4.28 18.84 5.93
C LEU A 326 5.45 19.32 5.07
N ALA A 327 5.38 20.56 4.56
CA ALA A 327 6.46 21.15 3.77
C ALA A 327 7.75 21.24 4.57
N ALA A 328 7.70 21.75 5.81
CA ALA A 328 8.85 21.84 6.70
C ALA A 328 9.48 20.47 7.00
N TYR A 329 8.63 19.46 7.26
CA TYR A 329 9.08 18.09 7.52
C TYR A 329 9.81 17.49 6.31
N ILE A 330 9.15 17.47 5.16
CA ILE A 330 9.71 16.91 3.92
C ILE A 330 10.95 17.70 3.50
N PHE A 331 10.95 19.02 3.68
CA PHE A 331 12.10 19.86 3.45
C PHE A 331 13.27 19.41 4.32
N ALA A 332 13.10 19.25 5.64
CA ALA A 332 14.17 18.84 6.55
C ALA A 332 14.79 17.47 6.17
N GLU A 333 13.96 16.49 5.82
CA GLU A 333 14.42 15.13 5.46
C GLU A 333 15.16 15.07 4.11
N THR A 334 14.88 16.02 3.21
CA THR A 334 15.44 16.01 1.85
C THR A 334 16.70 16.87 1.68
N ARG A 335 17.27 17.41 2.76
CA ARG A 335 18.46 18.28 2.74
C ARG A 335 19.79 17.54 2.78
#